data_AF-J0PD42-F1
#
_entry.id   AF-J0PD42-F1
#
_cell.length_a   1.000
_cell.length_b   1.000
_cell.length_c   1.000
_cell.angle_alpha   90.00
_cell.angle_beta   90.00
_cell.angle_gamma   90.00
#
_symmetry.space_group_name_H-M   'P 1'
#
loop_
_entity.id
_entity.type
_entity.pdbx_description
1 polymer ?
#
loop_
_entity_poly.entity_id
_entity_poly.type
_entity_poly.pdbx_seq_one_letter_code
_entity_poly.pdbx_strand_id
1 'polypeptide(L)' 'MQNGFILSRQKGSHRIYVKDKIRQVLPFHSGEILHPKIVKEIMENTLK' A
#
# COMPACT_ATOMS: atom_id res chain seq x y z
N MET A 1 -9.93 3.88 7.76
CA MET A 1 -9.14 4.13 6.52
C MET A 1 -9.25 5.61 6.20
N GLN A 2 -8.31 6.44 6.65
CA GLN A 2 -8.49 7.91 6.70
C GLN A 2 -7.72 8.70 5.62
N ASN A 3 -6.91 8.06 4.77
CA ASN A 3 -6.06 8.79 3.81
C ASN A 3 -6.58 8.86 2.38
N GLY A 4 -7.77 8.32 2.09
CA GLY A 4 -8.38 8.35 0.74
C GLY A 4 -7.82 7.32 -0.26
N PHE A 5 -6.90 6.45 0.15
CA PHE A 5 -6.48 5.31 -0.66
C PHE A 5 -7.56 4.24 -0.69
N ILE A 6 -7.94 3.79 -1.88
CA ILE A 6 -8.87 2.68 -2.11
C ILE A 6 -8.13 1.47 -2.66
N LEU A 7 -8.58 0.27 -2.29
CA LEU A 7 -8.09 -0.96 -2.88
C LEU A 7 -8.65 -1.10 -4.31
N SER A 8 -7.78 -1.05 -5.31
CA SER A 8 -8.16 -1.19 -6.72
C SER A 8 -8.22 -2.65 -7.16
N ARG A 9 -7.20 -3.45 -6.81
CA ARG A 9 -7.12 -4.86 -7.18
C ARG A 9 -6.16 -5.63 -6.25
N GLN A 10 -6.42 -6.91 -6.08
CA GLN A 10 -5.45 -7.89 -5.58
C GLN A 10 -5.05 -8.86 -6.70
N LYS A 11 -3.75 -9.15 -6.85
CA LYS A 11 -3.23 -10.20 -7.73
C LYS A 11 -2.14 -10.97 -7.00
N GLY A 12 -2.39 -12.24 -6.73
CA GLY A 12 -1.49 -13.07 -5.93
C GLY A 12 -1.23 -12.45 -4.55
N SER A 13 0.04 -12.42 -4.15
CA SER A 13 0.54 -11.86 -2.89
C SER A 13 0.65 -10.34 -2.86
N HIS A 14 -0.02 -9.62 -3.78
CA HIS A 14 0.10 -8.16 -3.86
C HIS A 14 -1.26 -7.48 -3.99
N ARG A 15 -1.38 -6.32 -3.35
CA ARG A 15 -2.52 -5.40 -3.42
C ARG A 15 -2.11 -4.07 -4.03
N ILE A 16 -3.00 -3.51 -4.83
CA ILE A 16 -2.82 -2.21 -5.46
C ILE A 16 -3.77 -1.22 -4.79
N TYR A 17 -3.20 -0.19 -4.19
CA TYR A 17 -3.92 0.92 -3.59
C TYR A 17 -3.76 2.17 -4.45
N VAL A 18 -4.86 2.90 -4.67
CA VAL A 18 -4.87 4.11 -5.50
C VAL A 18 -5.51 5.28 -4.76
N LYS A 19 -4.97 6.48 -4.98
CA LYS A 19 -5.52 7.76 -4.55
C LYS A 19 -5.13 8.81 -5.58
N ASP A 20 -6.12 9.41 -6.25
CA ASP A 20 -5.89 10.37 -7.34
C ASP A 20 -4.90 9.84 -8.40
N LYS A 21 -3.72 10.45 -8.51
CA LYS A 21 -2.64 10.04 -9.43
C LYS A 21 -1.60 9.12 -8.79
N ILE A 22 -1.74 8.80 -7.50
CA ILE A 22 -0.81 7.98 -6.73
C ILE A 22 -1.26 6.53 -6.77
N ARG A 23 -0.34 5.64 -7.12
CA ARG A 23 -0.54 4.19 -7.12
C ARG A 23 0.54 3.52 -6.28
N GLN A 24 0.12 2.76 -5.28
CA GLN A 24 0.98 1.99 -4.38
C GLN A 24 0.72 0.50 -4.58
N VAL A 25 1.78 -0.30 -4.71
CA VAL A 25 1.70 -1.76 -4.82
C VAL A 25 2.37 -2.37 -3.61
N LEU A 26 1.60 -3.05 -2.77
CA LEU A 26 2.07 -3.57 -1.48
C LEU A 26 1.98 -5.09 -1.45
N PRO A 27 2.96 -5.78 -0.86
CA PRO A 27 2.82 -7.20 -0.57
C PRO A 27 1.69 -7.39 0.45
N PHE A 28 0.93 -8.46 0.29
CA PHE A 28 -0.18 -8.82 1.15
C PHE A 28 -0.34 -10.34 1.22
N HIS A 29 -0.21 -10.86 2.44
CA HIS A 29 -0.48 -12.25 2.81
C HIS A 29 -1.38 -12.22 4.04
N SER A 30 -2.40 -13.09 4.07
CA SER A 30 -3.29 -13.15 5.23
C SER A 30 -2.51 -13.59 6.46
N GLY A 31 -2.56 -12.80 7.54
CA GLY A 31 -1.87 -13.10 8.80
C GLY A 31 -0.44 -12.56 8.90
N GLU A 32 0.07 -11.89 7.87
CA GLU A 32 1.41 -11.30 7.92
C GLU A 32 1.38 -9.77 8.09
N ILE A 33 2.35 -9.27 8.86
CA ILE A 33 2.58 -7.84 9.05
C ILE A 33 3.63 -7.37 8.04
N LEU A 34 3.40 -6.21 7.42
CA LEU A 34 4.40 -5.56 6.58
C LEU A 34 5.65 -5.21 7.40
N HIS A 35 6.82 -5.54 6.88
CA HIS A 35 8.08 -5.17 7.54
C HIS A 35 8.15 -3.65 7.74
N PRO A 36 8.60 -3.14 8.91
CA PRO A 36 8.61 -1.70 9.22
C PRO A 36 9.31 -0.83 8.18
N LYS A 37 10.36 -1.35 7.52
CA LYS A 37 11.07 -0.66 6.42
C LYS A 37 10.11 -0.28 5.28
N ILE A 38 9.21 -1.19 4.90
CA ILE A 38 8.23 -0.98 3.82
C ILE A 38 7.24 0.11 4.24
N VAL A 39 6.76 0.05 5.49
CA VAL A 39 5.84 1.07 6.03
C VAL A 39 6.49 2.45 6.01
N LYS A 40 7.75 2.56 6.44
CA LYS A 40 8.53 3.81 6.40
C LYS A 40 8.66 4.36 4.98
N GLU A 41 9.02 3.51 4.02
CA GLU A 41 9.17 3.91 2.62
C GLU A 41 7.84 4.42 2.01
N ILE A 42 6.71 3.77 2.31
CA ILE A 42 5.39 4.24 1.87
C ILE A 42 5.08 5.61 2.45
N MET A 43 5.36 5.82 3.74
CA MET A 43 5.11 7.10 4.40
C MET A 43 5.95 8.22 3.80
N GLU A 44 7.24 7.97 3.56
CA GLU A 44 8.15 8.96 2.95
C GLU A 44 7.79 9.27 1.50
N ASN A 45 7.37 8.26 0.72
CA ASN A 45 6.99 8.45 -0.69
C ASN A 45 5.63 9.13 -0.86
N THR A 46 4.74 9.06 0.14
CA THR A 46 3.40 9.67 0.06
C THR A 46 3.41 11.16 0.46
N LEU A 47 4.48 11.63 1.12
CA LEU A 47 4.63 13.01 1.60
C LEU A 47 5.42 13.92 0.64
N LYS A 48 5.87 13.38 -0.49
CA LYS A 48 6.52 14.13 -1.58
C LYS A 48 5.51 14.48 -2.66
#